data_AF-A0A7J5AM60-F1
#
_entry.id   AF-A0A7J5AM60-F1
#
_cell.length_a   1.000
_cell.length_b   1.000
_cell.length_c   1.000
_cell.angle_alpha   90.00
_cell.angle_beta   90.00
_cell.angle_gamma   90.00
#
_symmetry.space_group_name_H-M   'P 1'
#
loop_
_entity.id
_entity.type
_entity.pdbx_description
1 polymer ?
#
loop_
_entity_poly.entity_id
_entity_poly.type
_entity_poly.pdbx_seq_one_letter_code
_entity_poly.pdbx_strand_id
1 'polypeptide(L)'
;MRNWKNIEWIFEKDGALRDIYVQNATISDWKKVVDLLNSDYKLTFGVYEDNLTDKIDFEYVKIMFADETGELETKSATIDLDEIIVKCYFFLIDQIEFDINPCDIHSEIELKKVTDFMTVISTKLGKQITLCGENQPEFPFIKIDSKKGIEKILTEKDAQNLWKISDQKASKFTQLKSKILMKYFPKLFEKKILESANREYQSTPKEKNLW
;
A
#
# COMPACT_ATOMS: atom_id res chain seq x y z
N MET A 1 2.77 12.00 -22.62
CA MET A 1 3.85 11.38 -21.82
C MET A 1 3.78 11.97 -20.44
N ARG A 2 3.94 11.15 -19.40
CA ARG A 2 4.14 11.67 -18.04
C ARG A 2 5.51 12.37 -18.04
N ASN A 3 5.80 13.20 -17.05
CA ASN A 3 7.16 13.73 -16.91
C ASN A 3 7.77 13.01 -15.72
N TRP A 4 8.54 11.95 -15.99
CA TRP A 4 9.22 11.16 -14.96
C TRP A 4 9.92 12.02 -13.91
N LYS A 5 10.58 13.11 -14.31
CA LYS A 5 11.30 14.01 -13.39
C LYS A 5 10.42 14.65 -12.33
N ASN A 6 9.13 14.80 -12.58
CA ASN A 6 8.20 15.33 -11.60
C ASN A 6 7.58 14.26 -10.70
N ILE A 7 7.83 12.97 -10.97
CA ILE A 7 7.18 11.81 -10.35
C ILE A 7 8.18 10.91 -9.62
N GLU A 8 9.46 10.90 -10.04
CA GLU A 8 10.50 10.03 -9.48
C GLU A 8 10.67 10.18 -7.95
N TRP A 9 10.30 11.33 -7.38
CA TRP A 9 10.25 11.58 -5.94
C TRP A 9 9.38 10.57 -5.16
N ILE A 10 8.34 10.01 -5.79
CA ILE A 10 7.49 8.97 -5.19
C ILE A 10 8.31 7.72 -4.87
N PHE A 11 9.33 7.41 -5.67
CA PHE A 11 10.12 6.18 -5.61
C PHE A 11 11.56 6.44 -5.12
N GLU A 12 11.74 7.44 -4.26
CA GLU A 12 13.03 7.66 -3.59
C GLU A 12 13.45 6.44 -2.76
N LYS A 13 14.76 6.14 -2.78
CA LYS A 13 15.37 5.04 -2.03
C LYS A 13 15.60 5.44 -0.57
N ASP A 14 14.52 5.77 0.12
CA ASP A 14 14.50 6.26 1.49
C ASP A 14 14.51 5.15 2.56
N GLY A 15 14.53 3.89 2.11
CA GLY A 15 14.50 2.70 2.96
C GLY A 15 13.10 2.25 3.34
N ALA A 16 12.05 3.00 2.98
CA ALA A 16 10.66 2.63 3.19
C ALA A 16 10.07 1.96 1.94
N LEU A 17 9.06 1.12 2.14
CA LEU A 17 8.26 0.56 1.04
C LEU A 17 7.25 1.58 0.51
N ARG A 18 6.50 1.19 -0.53
CA ARG A 18 5.31 1.88 -1.00
C ARG A 18 4.14 0.92 -0.98
N ASP A 19 3.03 1.42 -0.46
CA ASP A 19 1.88 0.55 -0.18
C ASP A 19 0.76 0.93 -1.14
N ILE A 20 0.19 -0.08 -1.76
CA ILE A 20 -1.00 0.01 -2.59
C ILE A 20 -2.17 -0.47 -1.76
N TYR A 21 -3.13 0.41 -1.51
CA TYR A 21 -4.30 0.11 -0.69
C TYR A 21 -5.59 0.03 -1.48
N VAL A 22 -6.41 -0.93 -1.06
CA VAL A 22 -7.87 -0.93 -1.23
C VAL A 22 -8.51 -0.79 0.14
N GLN A 23 -8.87 0.45 0.50
CA GLN A 23 -9.51 0.77 1.77
C GLN A 23 -11.02 0.43 1.72
N ASN A 24 -11.61 0.16 2.89
CA ASN A 24 -13.02 -0.23 3.03
C ASN A 24 -13.32 -1.50 2.21
N ALA A 25 -12.40 -2.46 2.21
CA ALA A 25 -12.54 -3.76 1.58
C ALA A 25 -13.55 -4.64 2.32
N THR A 26 -13.98 -5.70 1.65
CA THR A 26 -14.84 -6.72 2.22
C THR A 26 -14.26 -8.08 1.87
N ILE A 27 -14.73 -9.14 2.53
CA ILE A 27 -14.31 -10.50 2.15
C ILE A 27 -14.66 -10.86 0.70
N SER A 28 -15.73 -10.27 0.14
CA SER A 28 -16.08 -10.43 -1.27
C SER A 28 -15.08 -9.74 -2.19
N ASP A 29 -14.54 -8.59 -1.79
CA ASP A 29 -13.49 -7.90 -2.55
C ASP A 29 -12.20 -8.71 -2.52
N TRP A 30 -11.81 -9.24 -1.36
CA TRP A 30 -10.69 -10.16 -1.22
C TRP A 30 -10.82 -11.37 -2.14
N LYS A 31 -11.99 -12.03 -2.19
CA LYS A 31 -12.24 -13.15 -3.11
C LYS A 31 -12.00 -12.74 -4.56
N LYS A 32 -12.51 -11.59 -4.98
CA LYS A 32 -12.36 -11.10 -6.36
C LYS A 32 -10.91 -10.77 -6.71
N VAL A 33 -10.15 -10.22 -5.76
CA VAL A 33 -8.72 -9.95 -5.92
C VAL A 33 -7.96 -11.26 -6.01
N VAL A 34 -8.18 -12.20 -5.10
CA VAL A 34 -7.50 -13.50 -5.12
C VAL A 34 -7.81 -14.27 -6.41
N ASP A 35 -9.06 -14.25 -6.89
CA ASP A 35 -9.41 -14.87 -8.17
C ASP A 35 -8.69 -14.23 -9.36
N LEU A 36 -8.60 -12.90 -9.36
CA LEU A 36 -7.85 -12.15 -10.37
C LEU A 36 -6.36 -12.51 -10.33
N LEU A 37 -5.74 -12.50 -9.14
CA LEU A 37 -4.32 -12.82 -8.98
C LEU A 37 -4.01 -14.25 -9.43
N ASN A 38 -4.82 -15.22 -9.00
CA ASN A 38 -4.65 -16.63 -9.35
C ASN A 38 -4.88 -16.96 -10.84
N SER A 39 -5.58 -16.09 -11.58
CA SER A 39 -5.88 -16.30 -13.00
C SER A 39 -4.91 -15.59 -13.93
N ASP A 40 -4.56 -14.34 -13.60
CA ASP A 40 -3.91 -13.43 -14.55
C ASP A 40 -2.44 -13.17 -14.20
N TYR A 41 -1.97 -13.57 -13.01
CA TYR A 41 -0.63 -13.24 -12.54
C TYR A 41 0.17 -14.48 -12.12
N LYS A 42 1.47 -14.44 -12.40
CA LYS A 42 2.42 -15.39 -11.82
C LYS A 42 2.69 -14.97 -10.38
N LEU A 43 2.46 -15.88 -9.45
CA LEU A 43 2.67 -15.62 -8.03
C LEU A 43 3.15 -16.86 -7.28
N THR A 44 3.64 -16.64 -6.07
CA THR A 44 3.82 -17.70 -5.07
C THR A 44 3.04 -17.37 -3.80
N PHE A 45 2.54 -18.38 -3.11
CA PHE A 45 1.80 -18.27 -1.86
C PHE A 45 2.34 -19.25 -0.82
N GLY A 46 2.75 -18.75 0.35
CA GLY A 46 3.35 -19.55 1.42
C GLY A 46 4.12 -18.73 2.44
N VAL A 47 5.06 -19.37 3.14
CA VAL A 47 5.89 -18.76 4.20
C VAL A 47 7.33 -18.69 3.72
N TYR A 48 7.90 -17.49 3.60
CA TYR A 48 9.34 -17.25 3.46
C TYR A 48 10.15 -18.36 2.73
N GLU A 49 9.75 -18.68 1.49
CA GLU A 49 10.37 -19.66 0.58
C GLU A 49 10.06 -21.15 0.81
N ASP A 50 9.46 -21.51 1.95
CA ASP A 50 9.00 -22.86 2.24
C ASP A 50 7.53 -23.06 1.86
N ASN A 51 7.20 -24.28 1.41
CA ASN A 51 5.84 -24.72 1.08
C ASN A 51 5.10 -23.78 0.10
N LEU A 52 5.84 -23.18 -0.83
CA LEU A 52 5.27 -22.27 -1.83
C LEU A 52 4.37 -23.02 -2.81
N THR A 53 3.21 -22.44 -3.04
CA THR A 53 2.25 -22.85 -4.07
C THR A 53 2.14 -21.74 -5.12
N ASP A 54 1.73 -22.07 -6.34
CA ASP A 54 1.58 -21.10 -7.44
C ASP A 54 0.22 -20.37 -7.43
N LYS A 55 -0.61 -20.65 -6.42
CA LYS A 55 -1.95 -20.07 -6.25
C LYS A 55 -2.25 -19.81 -4.78
N ILE A 56 -2.92 -18.70 -4.53
CA ILE A 56 -3.45 -18.35 -3.22
C ILE A 56 -4.63 -19.28 -2.89
N ASP A 57 -4.54 -19.99 -1.77
CA ASP A 57 -5.67 -20.73 -1.20
C ASP A 57 -6.58 -19.76 -0.41
N PHE A 58 -7.68 -19.35 -1.04
CA PHE A 58 -8.60 -18.41 -0.41
C PHE A 58 -9.34 -18.98 0.81
N GLU A 59 -9.54 -20.30 0.88
CA GLU A 59 -10.16 -20.91 2.05
C GLU A 59 -9.22 -20.80 3.26
N TYR A 60 -7.91 -21.03 3.05
CA TYR A 60 -6.90 -20.80 4.07
C TYR A 60 -6.83 -19.33 4.50
N VAL A 61 -6.88 -18.39 3.55
CA VAL A 61 -6.90 -16.94 3.85
C VAL A 61 -8.11 -16.56 4.73
N LYS A 62 -9.29 -17.14 4.50
CA LYS A 62 -10.46 -16.92 5.38
C LYS A 62 -10.23 -17.43 6.79
N ILE A 63 -9.55 -18.57 6.94
CA ILE A 63 -9.19 -19.12 8.25
C ILE A 63 -8.21 -18.17 8.95
N MET A 64 -7.21 -17.63 8.22
CA MET A 64 -6.29 -16.62 8.76
C MET A 64 -7.01 -15.38 9.28
N PHE A 65 -7.99 -14.84 8.53
CA PHE A 65 -8.75 -13.68 9.02
C PHE A 65 -9.61 -13.96 10.25
N ALA A 66 -9.97 -15.22 10.49
CA ALA A 66 -10.77 -15.62 11.64
C ALA A 66 -9.91 -16.06 12.84
N ASP A 67 -8.58 -16.14 12.69
CA ASP A 67 -7.69 -16.54 13.76
C ASP A 67 -7.43 -15.37 14.72
N GLU A 68 -8.02 -15.44 15.91
CA GLU A 68 -7.77 -14.50 17.01
C GLU A 68 -6.65 -14.98 17.95
N THR A 69 -6.13 -16.20 17.75
CA THR A 69 -5.13 -16.80 18.65
C THR A 69 -3.70 -16.39 18.29
N GLY A 70 -3.44 -16.09 17.01
CA GLY A 70 -2.11 -15.83 16.49
C GLY A 70 -1.22 -17.07 16.40
N GLU A 71 -1.77 -18.26 16.60
CA GLU A 71 -1.06 -19.54 16.49
C GLU A 71 -1.03 -20.06 15.05
N LEU A 72 -1.92 -19.58 14.17
CA LEU A 72 -1.97 -20.01 12.79
C LEU A 72 -0.77 -19.47 11.99
N GLU A 73 -0.19 -20.34 11.16
CA GLU A 73 0.87 -19.96 10.24
C GLU A 73 0.39 -18.87 9.26
N THR A 74 1.02 -17.69 9.33
CA THR A 74 0.71 -16.59 8.42
C THR A 74 1.41 -16.80 7.08
N LYS A 75 0.62 -16.88 6.01
CA LYS A 75 1.11 -16.94 4.63
C LYS A 75 1.01 -15.58 3.95
N SER A 76 1.88 -15.35 2.97
CA SER A 76 1.85 -14.17 2.10
C SER A 76 1.85 -14.58 0.64
N ALA A 77 1.41 -13.67 -0.24
CA ALA A 77 1.56 -13.84 -1.67
C ALA A 77 2.68 -12.94 -2.21
N THR A 78 3.45 -13.45 -3.16
CA THR A 78 4.47 -12.70 -3.91
C THR A 78 4.08 -12.73 -5.38
N ILE A 79 3.75 -11.57 -5.93
CA ILE A 79 3.33 -11.41 -7.33
C ILE A 79 4.51 -10.84 -8.14
N ASP A 80 4.77 -11.44 -9.29
CA ASP A 80 5.82 -11.03 -10.24
C ASP A 80 5.20 -10.14 -11.33
N LEU A 81 5.51 -8.84 -11.29
CA LEU A 81 5.08 -7.86 -12.30
C LEU A 81 6.26 -7.48 -13.20
N ASP A 82 6.77 -8.46 -13.96
CA ASP A 82 7.92 -8.30 -14.85
C ASP A 82 9.10 -7.65 -14.11
N GLU A 83 9.64 -8.37 -13.11
CA GLU A 83 10.78 -7.98 -12.25
C GLU A 83 10.45 -7.00 -11.11
N ILE A 84 9.24 -6.45 -11.06
CA ILE A 84 8.75 -5.71 -9.88
C ILE A 84 8.07 -6.71 -8.95
N ILE A 85 8.62 -6.84 -7.74
CA ILE A 85 8.06 -7.75 -6.74
C ILE A 85 6.99 -7.03 -5.93
N VAL A 86 5.77 -7.56 -5.97
CA VAL A 86 4.65 -7.06 -5.19
C VAL A 86 4.32 -8.09 -4.10
N LYS A 87 4.38 -7.67 -2.84
CA LYS A 87 4.01 -8.51 -1.69
C LYS A 87 2.57 -8.22 -1.31
N CYS A 88 1.81 -9.25 -0.96
CA CYS A 88 0.46 -9.11 -0.40
C CYS A 88 0.37 -9.91 0.90
N TYR A 89 -0.08 -9.24 1.95
CA TYR A 89 -0.28 -9.86 3.25
C TYR A 89 -1.75 -9.86 3.64
N PHE A 90 -2.18 -10.91 4.33
CA PHE A 90 -3.59 -11.17 4.66
C PHE A 90 -3.86 -10.94 6.14
N PHE A 91 -3.69 -9.69 6.60
CA PHE A 91 -3.84 -9.34 8.03
C PHE A 91 -5.17 -8.65 8.37
N LEU A 92 -5.71 -7.83 7.46
CA LEU A 92 -6.94 -7.08 7.69
C LEU A 92 -8.02 -7.42 6.66
N ILE A 93 -9.19 -7.82 7.15
CA ILE A 93 -10.32 -8.18 6.29
C ILE A 93 -10.91 -6.97 5.54
N ASP A 94 -10.77 -5.77 6.10
CA ASP A 94 -11.34 -4.52 5.61
C ASP A 94 -10.33 -3.63 4.85
N GLN A 95 -9.11 -4.12 4.64
CA GLN A 95 -8.07 -3.43 3.88
C GLN A 95 -7.22 -4.43 3.09
N ILE A 96 -7.17 -4.27 1.77
CA ILE A 96 -6.21 -4.99 0.93
C ILE A 96 -4.98 -4.12 0.80
N GLU A 97 -3.81 -4.71 1.01
CA GLU A 97 -2.52 -4.05 0.95
C GLU A 97 -1.58 -4.82 0.03
N PHE A 98 -0.81 -4.07 -0.76
CA PHE A 98 0.30 -4.59 -1.51
C PHE A 98 1.53 -3.71 -1.34
N ASP A 99 2.66 -4.31 -1.00
CA ASP A 99 3.92 -3.58 -0.85
C ASP A 99 4.78 -3.73 -2.10
N ILE A 100 5.39 -2.63 -2.51
CA ILE A 100 6.40 -2.60 -3.56
C ILE A 100 7.67 -1.91 -3.07
N ASN A 101 8.81 -2.37 -3.58
CA ASN A 101 10.07 -1.71 -3.31
C ASN A 101 10.25 -0.52 -4.28
N PRO A 102 10.41 0.72 -3.79
CA PRO A 102 10.65 1.87 -4.67
C PRO A 102 11.93 1.72 -5.52
N CYS A 103 12.89 0.88 -5.10
CA CYS A 103 14.10 0.61 -5.87
C CYS A 103 13.82 -0.04 -7.23
N ASP A 104 12.69 -0.72 -7.38
CA ASP A 104 12.30 -1.43 -8.61
C ASP A 104 11.68 -0.49 -9.65
N ILE A 105 11.40 0.78 -9.29
CA ILE A 105 10.70 1.74 -10.15
C ILE A 105 11.63 2.90 -10.52
N HIS A 106 12.27 2.82 -11.69
CA HIS A 106 13.27 3.80 -12.12
C HIS A 106 12.90 4.59 -13.38
N SER A 107 11.76 4.30 -14.02
CA SER A 107 11.30 5.00 -15.20
C SER A 107 9.78 4.97 -15.36
N GLU A 108 9.28 5.64 -16.41
CA GLU A 108 7.86 5.60 -16.78
C GLU A 108 7.36 4.19 -17.14
N ILE A 109 8.26 3.29 -17.56
CA ILE A 109 7.92 1.91 -17.94
C ILE A 109 7.47 1.13 -16.70
N GLU A 110 8.26 1.15 -15.63
CA GLU A 110 7.93 0.46 -14.38
C GLU A 110 6.74 1.11 -13.68
N LEU A 111 6.67 2.45 -13.69
CA LEU A 111 5.49 3.17 -13.22
C LEU A 111 4.23 2.73 -13.97
N LYS A 112 4.33 2.52 -15.28
CA LYS A 112 3.19 2.04 -16.08
C LYS A 112 2.75 0.66 -15.61
N LYS A 113 3.67 -0.29 -15.39
CA LYS A 113 3.32 -1.63 -14.87
C LYS A 113 2.56 -1.55 -13.55
N VAL A 114 3.03 -0.74 -12.60
CA VAL A 114 2.35 -0.54 -11.30
C VAL A 114 0.97 0.10 -11.48
N THR A 115 0.87 1.16 -12.30
CA THR A 115 -0.42 1.84 -12.52
C THR A 115 -1.42 1.01 -13.34
N ASP A 116 -0.95 0.15 -14.23
CA ASP A 116 -1.79 -0.84 -14.93
C ASP A 116 -2.33 -1.87 -13.92
N PHE A 117 -1.48 -2.42 -13.04
CA PHE A 117 -1.88 -3.34 -11.98
C PHE A 117 -2.97 -2.71 -11.08
N MET A 118 -2.76 -1.48 -10.61
CA MET A 118 -3.74 -0.72 -9.83
C MET A 118 -5.05 -0.52 -10.62
N THR A 119 -4.98 -0.21 -11.91
CA THR A 119 -6.14 -0.05 -12.79
C THR A 119 -6.93 -1.35 -12.94
N VAL A 120 -6.27 -2.50 -13.10
CA VAL A 120 -6.94 -3.80 -13.22
C VAL A 120 -7.70 -4.13 -11.94
N ILE A 121 -7.08 -3.95 -10.77
CA ILE A 121 -7.74 -4.16 -9.47
C ILE A 121 -8.91 -3.18 -9.30
N SER A 122 -8.70 -1.90 -9.60
CA SER A 122 -9.74 -0.87 -9.52
C SER A 122 -10.95 -1.25 -10.37
N THR A 123 -10.72 -1.73 -11.58
CA THR A 123 -11.75 -2.17 -12.52
C THR A 123 -12.49 -3.40 -12.00
N LYS A 124 -11.76 -4.40 -11.49
CA LYS A 124 -12.34 -5.63 -10.94
C LYS A 124 -13.26 -5.37 -9.75
N LEU A 125 -12.89 -4.41 -8.90
CA LEU A 125 -13.63 -4.08 -7.68
C LEU A 125 -14.65 -2.96 -7.85
N GLY A 126 -14.49 -2.11 -8.87
CA GLY A 126 -15.23 -0.85 -8.98
C GLY A 126 -14.91 0.12 -7.83
N LYS A 127 -13.68 0.07 -7.30
CA LYS A 127 -13.21 0.84 -6.14
C LYS A 127 -11.97 1.66 -6.49
N GLN A 128 -11.76 2.72 -5.70
CA GLN A 128 -10.53 3.50 -5.78
C GLN A 128 -9.37 2.71 -5.17
N ILE A 129 -8.23 2.75 -5.83
CA ILE A 129 -6.95 2.19 -5.41
C ILE A 129 -5.98 3.34 -5.20
N THR A 130 -5.16 3.26 -4.16
CA THR A 130 -4.19 4.31 -3.87
C THR A 130 -2.81 3.75 -3.64
N LEU A 131 -1.77 4.45 -4.09
CA LEU A 131 -0.39 4.19 -3.70
C LEU A 131 0.07 5.31 -2.77
N CYS A 132 0.65 4.99 -1.62
CA CYS A 132 1.18 5.96 -0.66
C CYS A 132 2.55 5.54 -0.13
N GLY A 133 3.10 6.34 0.78
CA GLY A 133 4.27 5.93 1.56
C GLY A 133 3.89 4.83 2.54
N GLU A 134 4.90 4.09 2.99
CA GLU A 134 4.74 3.01 3.96
C GLU A 134 3.93 3.45 5.19
N ASN A 135 2.82 2.75 5.45
CA ASN A 135 1.85 2.99 6.51
C ASN A 135 1.27 4.42 6.52
N GLN A 136 1.11 5.05 5.36
CA GLN A 136 0.57 6.43 5.23
C GLN A 136 -0.63 6.56 4.27
N PRO A 137 -1.69 5.75 4.43
CA PRO A 137 -2.87 5.77 3.56
C PRO A 137 -3.59 7.13 3.50
N GLU A 138 -3.43 8.01 4.50
CA GLU A 138 -4.05 9.34 4.49
C GLU A 138 -3.48 10.28 3.42
N PHE A 139 -2.24 10.06 2.99
CA PHE A 139 -1.56 10.88 1.99
C PHE A 139 -1.19 10.05 0.76
N PRO A 140 -2.16 9.71 -0.09
CA PRO A 140 -1.87 8.98 -1.32
C PRO A 140 -1.02 9.84 -2.26
N PHE A 141 -0.08 9.21 -2.94
CA PHE A 141 0.71 9.79 -4.02
C PHE A 141 0.06 9.53 -5.38
N ILE A 142 -0.58 8.36 -5.55
CA ILE A 142 -1.34 7.97 -6.75
C ILE A 142 -2.75 7.57 -6.35
N LYS A 143 -3.73 7.97 -7.15
CA LYS A 143 -5.14 7.55 -7.05
C LYS A 143 -5.64 7.08 -8.39
N ILE A 144 -6.23 5.89 -8.41
CA ILE A 144 -6.93 5.33 -9.56
C ILE A 144 -8.35 4.94 -9.15
N ASP A 145 -9.35 5.37 -9.90
CA ASP A 145 -10.74 4.92 -9.78
C ASP A 145 -11.30 4.72 -11.20
N SER A 146 -11.21 3.50 -11.70
CA SER A 146 -11.61 3.14 -13.06
C SER A 146 -13.08 3.44 -13.34
N LYS A 147 -13.95 3.30 -12.33
CA LYS A 147 -15.39 3.57 -12.47
C LYS A 147 -15.66 5.06 -12.68
N LYS A 148 -14.86 5.92 -12.06
CA LYS A 148 -14.97 7.38 -12.18
C LYS A 148 -14.04 7.97 -13.24
N GLY A 149 -13.24 7.15 -13.92
CA GLY A 149 -12.22 7.61 -14.88
C GLY A 149 -11.14 8.48 -14.23
N ILE A 150 -10.82 8.26 -12.95
CA ILE A 150 -9.80 9.01 -12.23
C ILE A 150 -8.48 8.26 -12.35
N GLU A 151 -7.45 8.95 -12.85
CA GLU A 151 -6.05 8.55 -12.70
C GLU A 151 -5.26 9.82 -12.38
N LYS A 152 -4.84 9.95 -11.12
CA LYS A 152 -4.11 11.13 -10.63
C LYS A 152 -2.83 10.70 -9.93
N ILE A 153 -1.72 11.29 -10.35
CA ILE A 153 -0.38 11.11 -9.78
C ILE A 153 0.08 12.49 -9.33
N LEU A 154 0.50 12.62 -8.08
CA LEU A 154 1.05 13.88 -7.59
C LEU A 154 2.42 14.13 -8.18
N THR A 155 2.61 15.36 -8.69
CA THR A 155 3.96 15.87 -8.88
C THR A 155 4.58 16.24 -7.52
N GLU A 156 5.90 16.34 -7.45
CA GLU A 156 6.59 16.79 -6.24
C GLU A 156 6.05 18.15 -5.78
N LYS A 157 5.80 19.05 -6.73
CA LYS A 157 5.22 20.37 -6.47
C LYS A 157 3.81 20.29 -5.90
N ASP A 158 2.96 19.38 -6.40
CA ASP A 158 1.62 19.18 -5.87
C ASP A 158 1.67 18.67 -4.43
N ALA A 159 2.56 17.71 -4.14
CA ALA A 159 2.76 17.18 -2.80
C ALA A 159 3.24 18.28 -1.83
N GLN A 160 4.25 19.07 -2.23
CA GLN A 160 4.74 20.21 -1.44
C GLN A 160 3.64 21.24 -1.14
N ASN A 161 2.76 21.51 -2.10
CA ASN A 161 1.64 22.44 -1.92
C ASN A 161 0.61 21.88 -0.93
N LEU A 162 0.26 20.59 -1.06
CA LEU A 162 -0.65 19.92 -0.14
C LEU A 162 -0.08 19.89 1.29
N TRP A 163 1.23 19.63 1.44
CA TRP A 163 1.93 19.69 2.73
C TRP A 163 1.84 21.08 3.36
N LYS A 164 2.14 22.15 2.61
CA LYS A 164 2.03 23.53 3.10
C LYS A 164 0.61 23.88 3.56
N ILE A 165 -0.42 23.48 2.80
CA ILE A 165 -1.82 23.74 3.18
C ILE A 165 -2.19 22.95 4.45
N SER A 166 -1.72 21.71 4.58
CA SER A 166 -1.99 20.89 5.76
C SER A 166 -1.28 21.41 7.01
N ASP A 167 -0.04 21.91 6.88
CA ASP A 167 0.72 22.51 7.97
C ASP A 167 0.09 23.82 8.44
N GLN A 168 -0.42 24.64 7.51
CA GLN A 168 -1.15 25.87 7.82
C GLN A 168 -2.49 25.62 8.52
N LYS A 169 -3.10 24.44 8.33
CA LYS A 169 -4.35 24.02 9.01
C LYS A 169 -4.10 23.25 10.32
N ALA A 170 -2.83 23.08 10.72
CA ALA A 170 -2.31 22.45 11.92
C ALA A 170 -2.57 20.92 12.11
N SER A 171 -1.49 20.24 12.50
CA SER A 171 -1.42 19.03 13.35
C SER A 171 -1.12 17.65 12.72
N LYS A 172 -1.23 17.41 11.41
CA LYS A 172 -1.17 16.02 10.88
C LYS A 172 -0.13 15.75 9.78
N PHE A 173 1.15 15.94 10.06
CA PHE A 173 2.19 15.28 9.27
C PHE A 173 3.03 14.39 10.15
N THR A 174 3.12 13.10 9.81
CA THR A 174 3.89 12.12 10.58
C THR A 174 5.32 12.03 10.07
N GLN A 175 5.60 12.30 8.80
CA GLN A 175 6.91 12.09 8.18
C GLN A 175 7.90 13.26 8.36
N LEU A 176 7.46 14.51 8.08
CA LEU A 176 8.28 15.69 8.37
C LEU A 176 8.40 15.91 9.89
N LYS A 177 7.32 15.64 10.64
CA LYS A 177 7.41 15.60 12.11
C LYS A 177 8.24 14.44 12.61
N SER A 178 8.27 13.25 12.00
CA SER A 178 9.09 12.14 12.51
C SER A 178 10.57 12.39 12.28
N LYS A 179 11.00 12.87 11.11
CA LYS A 179 12.42 13.24 10.90
C LYS A 179 12.86 14.35 11.86
N ILE A 180 12.00 15.35 12.11
CA ILE A 180 12.28 16.43 13.07
C ILE A 180 12.21 15.93 14.53
N LEU A 181 11.20 15.16 14.92
CA LEU A 181 11.08 14.58 16.27
C LEU A 181 12.20 13.58 16.55
N MET A 182 12.56 12.74 15.59
CA MET A 182 13.67 11.78 15.73
C MET A 182 14.98 12.54 15.94
N LYS A 183 15.22 13.60 15.17
CA LYS A 183 16.44 14.41 15.27
C LYS A 183 16.52 15.26 16.54
N TYR A 184 15.41 15.85 16.99
CA TYR A 184 15.42 16.85 18.08
C TYR A 184 14.73 16.38 19.38
N PHE A 185 13.91 15.33 19.33
CA PHE A 185 13.13 14.79 20.46
C PHE A 185 13.10 13.25 20.49
N PRO A 186 14.26 12.56 20.48
CA PRO A 186 14.35 11.11 20.28
C PRO A 186 13.57 10.28 21.30
N LYS A 187 13.54 10.68 22.59
CA LYS A 187 12.76 9.98 23.63
C LYS A 187 11.24 10.06 23.41
N LEU A 188 10.76 11.19 22.87
CA LEU A 188 9.35 11.36 22.56
C LEU A 188 8.97 10.57 21.31
N PHE A 189 9.87 10.53 20.33
CA PHE A 189 9.74 9.67 19.16
C PHE A 189 9.70 8.19 19.56
N GLU A 190 10.66 7.72 20.36
CA GLU A 190 10.73 6.36 20.89
C GLU A 190 9.47 5.97 21.66
N LYS A 191 9.00 6.84 22.58
CA LYS A 191 7.73 6.63 23.29
C LYS A 191 6.55 6.49 22.32
N LYS A 192 6.50 7.31 21.27
CA LYS A 192 5.45 7.21 20.23
C LYS A 192 5.52 5.91 19.45
N ILE A 193 6.73 5.45 19.11
CA ILE A 193 6.94 4.16 18.43
C ILE A 193 6.50 3.02 19.34
N LEU A 194 6.89 3.03 20.62
CA LEU A 194 6.47 2.05 21.61
C LEU A 194 4.94 2.06 21.82
N GLU A 195 4.32 3.22 21.91
CA GLU A 195 2.86 3.33 22.02
C GLU A 195 2.15 2.81 20.78
N SER A 196 2.71 3.03 19.58
CA SER A 196 2.16 2.51 18.34
C SER A 196 2.32 1.00 18.22
N ALA A 197 3.49 0.47 18.60
CA ALA A 197 3.80 -0.96 18.53
C ALA A 197 2.95 -1.82 19.48
N ASN A 198 2.42 -1.21 20.56
CA ASN A 198 1.56 -1.89 21.54
C ASN A 198 0.06 -1.70 21.28
N ARG A 199 -0.33 -1.07 20.17
CA ARG A 199 -1.73 -0.93 19.79
C ARG A 199 -2.04 -1.91 18.66
N GLU A 200 -3.24 -2.47 18.73
CA GLU A 200 -3.80 -3.22 17.61
C GLU A 200 -3.86 -2.30 16.38
N TYR A 201 -3.32 -2.79 15.26
CA TYR A 201 -3.38 -2.06 14.00
C TYR A 201 -4.82 -2.01 13.50
N GLN A 202 -5.25 -0.84 13.01
CA GLN A 202 -6.60 -0.61 12.53
C GLN A 202 -6.52 0.00 11.14
N SER A 203 -7.39 -0.47 10.24
CA SER A 203 -7.43 0.06 8.88
C SER A 203 -7.71 1.56 8.88
N THR A 204 -7.16 2.25 7.88
CA THR A 204 -7.50 3.65 7.65
C THR A 204 -8.63 3.71 6.63
N PRO A 205 -9.82 4.26 6.96
CA PRO A 205 -10.90 4.41 6.00
C PRO A 205 -10.55 5.38 4.86
N LYS A 206 -11.06 5.11 3.67
CA LYS A 206 -10.84 5.91 2.45
C LYS A 206 -11.15 7.40 2.63
N GLU A 207 -12.11 7.73 3.49
CA GLU A 207 -12.59 9.08 3.77
C GLU A 207 -11.51 9.95 4.46
N LYS A 208 -10.47 9.32 5.01
CA LYS A 208 -9.33 10.02 5.62
C LYS A 208 -8.27 10.46 4.60
N ASN A 209 -8.36 10.03 3.34
CA ASN A 209 -7.41 10.44 2.31
C ASN A 209 -7.56 11.94 2.03
N LEU A 210 -6.44 12.67 2.05
CA LEU A 210 -6.42 14.13 2.14
C LEU A 210 -6.84 14.90 0.87
N TRP A 211 -6.90 14.24 -0.29
CA TRP A 211 -7.22 14.87 -1.58
C TRP A 211 -7.81 13.87 -2.55
#